data_AF-X1LI09-F1
#
_entry.id   AF-X1LI09-F1
#
_cell.length_a   1.000
_cell.length_b   1.000
_cell.length_c   1.000
_cell.angle_alpha   90.00
_cell.angle_beta   90.00
_cell.angle_gamma   90.00
#
_symmetry.space_group_name_H-M   'P 1'
#
loop_
_entity.id
_entity.type
_entity.pdbx_description
1 polymer ?
#
loop_
_entity_poly.entity_id
_entity_poly.type
_entity_poly.pdbx_seq_one_letter_code
_entity_poly.pdbx_strand_id
1 'polypeptide(L)'
;NELIKKSINFYDKISPYIFPVLIVDGIFDRVWRSMGIVSFSRNFKKNTKLFRELIKFYANLVQINIEGLINATGGKGKIINILDDVAYKDRSMISPKRWETDFMPYYKEINSLISDANMISQIHTDGD
;
A
#
# COMPACT_ATOMS: atom_id res chain seq x y z
N ASN A 1 -20.21 -7.43 -13.38
CA ASN A 1 -19.54 -8.06 -12.21
C ASN A 1 -19.54 -9.61 -12.27
N GLU A 2 -19.94 -10.23 -13.38
CA GLU A 2 -19.93 -11.70 -13.53
C GLU A 2 -18.52 -12.23 -13.87
N LEU A 3 -17.75 -11.47 -14.66
CA LEU A 3 -16.36 -11.78 -15.00
C LEU A 3 -15.47 -11.90 -13.75
N ILE A 4 -15.57 -10.94 -12.82
CA ILE A 4 -14.79 -10.95 -11.56
C ILE A 4 -15.12 -12.22 -10.75
N LYS A 5 -16.41 -12.53 -10.58
CA LYS A 5 -16.85 -13.77 -9.90
C LYS A 5 -16.31 -15.02 -10.58
N LYS A 6 -16.37 -15.08 -11.92
CA LYS A 6 -15.83 -16.20 -12.71
C LYS A 6 -14.33 -16.36 -12.50
N SER A 7 -13.58 -15.26 -12.50
CA SER A 7 -12.15 -15.25 -12.23
C SER A 7 -11.83 -15.74 -10.82
N ILE A 8 -12.51 -15.22 -9.79
CA ILE A 8 -12.31 -15.64 -8.40
C ILE A 8 -12.61 -17.13 -8.24
N ASN A 9 -13.74 -17.61 -8.78
CA ASN A 9 -14.11 -19.03 -8.69
C ASN A 9 -13.10 -19.95 -9.42
N PHE A 10 -12.48 -19.47 -10.50
CA PHE A 10 -11.40 -20.21 -11.15
C PHE A 10 -10.15 -20.28 -10.26
N TYR A 11 -9.73 -19.15 -9.68
CA TYR A 11 -8.58 -19.11 -8.78
C TYR A 11 -8.79 -19.88 -7.49
N ASP A 12 -10.00 -19.88 -6.92
CA ASP A 12 -10.36 -20.66 -5.72
C ASP A 12 -10.05 -22.15 -5.94
N LYS A 13 -10.37 -22.70 -7.12
CA LYS A 13 -10.14 -24.11 -7.47
C LYS A 13 -8.66 -24.49 -7.54
N ILE A 14 -7.81 -23.54 -7.92
CA ILE A 14 -6.36 -23.77 -8.05
C ILE A 14 -5.55 -23.20 -6.88
N SER A 15 -6.19 -22.51 -5.94
CA SER A 15 -5.59 -21.86 -4.77
C SER A 15 -4.77 -22.75 -3.82
N PRO A 16 -4.94 -24.10 -3.79
CA PRO A 16 -3.99 -24.97 -3.09
C PRO A 16 -2.61 -25.04 -3.76
N TYR A 17 -2.51 -24.68 -5.04
CA TYR A 17 -1.27 -24.75 -5.83
C TYR A 17 -0.74 -23.37 -6.19
N ILE A 18 -1.62 -22.48 -6.63
CA ILE A 18 -1.31 -21.11 -7.05
C ILE A 18 -2.46 -20.21 -6.62
N PHE A 19 -2.18 -19.19 -5.84
CA PHE A 19 -3.18 -18.20 -5.43
C PHE A 19 -2.82 -16.82 -5.98
N PRO A 20 -3.82 -16.01 -6.38
CA PRO A 20 -3.58 -14.65 -6.85
C PRO A 20 -3.15 -13.77 -5.67
N VAL A 21 -2.09 -12.98 -5.88
CA VAL A 21 -1.68 -11.91 -4.97
C VAL A 21 -2.17 -10.60 -5.54
N LEU A 22 -3.00 -9.88 -4.78
CA LEU A 22 -3.49 -8.57 -5.19
C LEU A 22 -2.42 -7.53 -4.88
N ILE A 23 -2.18 -6.60 -5.79
CA ILE A 23 -1.10 -5.61 -5.67
C ILE A 23 -1.69 -4.21 -5.65
N VAL A 24 -1.23 -3.38 -4.72
CA VAL A 24 -1.53 -1.94 -4.65
C VAL A 24 -0.25 -1.14 -4.42
N ASP A 25 -0.23 0.10 -4.89
CA ASP A 25 0.87 1.03 -4.62
C ASP A 25 0.85 1.50 -3.15
N GLY A 26 2.02 1.76 -2.60
CA GLY A 26 2.24 2.33 -1.27
C GLY A 26 2.14 3.84 -1.19
N ILE A 27 2.05 4.36 0.02
CA ILE A 27 1.82 5.79 0.29
C ILE A 27 3.09 6.60 0.02
N PHE A 28 4.24 6.17 0.54
CA PHE A 28 5.49 6.93 0.44
C PHE A 28 5.91 7.10 -1.01
N ASP A 29 5.86 6.01 -1.76
CA ASP A 29 6.29 5.93 -3.14
C ASP A 29 5.48 6.86 -4.03
N ARG A 30 4.16 6.84 -3.85
CA ARG A 30 3.23 7.73 -4.55
C ARG A 30 3.45 9.19 -4.21
N VAL A 31 3.71 9.51 -2.94
CA VAL A 31 3.96 10.90 -2.50
C VAL A 31 5.25 11.44 -3.10
N TRP A 32 6.38 10.72 -3.04
CA TRP A 32 7.63 11.27 -3.57
C TRP A 32 7.61 11.31 -5.10
N ARG A 33 7.01 10.30 -5.76
CA ARG A 33 6.89 10.26 -7.22
C ARG A 33 5.99 11.36 -7.76
N SER A 34 4.89 11.69 -7.07
CA SER A 34 3.99 12.77 -7.51
C SER A 34 4.64 14.15 -7.44
N MET A 35 5.60 14.34 -6.53
CA MET A 35 6.32 15.61 -6.36
C MET A 35 7.63 15.68 -7.15
N GLY A 36 8.25 14.53 -7.42
CA GLY A 36 9.66 14.40 -7.77
C GLY A 36 10.57 14.55 -6.54
N ILE A 37 11.68 13.79 -6.51
CA ILE A 37 12.52 13.62 -5.30
C ILE A 37 13.08 14.93 -4.73
N VAL A 38 13.40 15.92 -5.57
CA VAL A 38 13.92 17.23 -5.13
C VAL A 38 12.85 18.03 -4.39
N SER A 39 11.63 18.08 -4.95
CA SER A 39 10.51 18.78 -4.33
C SER A 39 10.06 18.06 -3.06
N PHE A 40 9.97 16.73 -3.12
CA PHE A 40 9.71 15.89 -1.97
C PHE A 40 10.68 16.20 -0.83
N SER A 41 11.99 16.14 -1.07
CA SER A 41 13.02 16.37 -0.05
C SER A 41 12.90 17.73 0.64
N ARG A 42 12.61 18.79 -0.12
CA ARG A 42 12.40 20.16 0.42
C ARG A 42 11.16 20.22 1.31
N ASN A 43 10.06 19.62 0.87
CA ASN A 43 8.81 19.62 1.60
C ASN A 43 8.84 18.70 2.82
N PHE A 44 9.49 17.54 2.71
CA PHE A 44 9.80 16.61 3.78
C PHE A 44 10.62 17.27 4.88
N LYS A 45 11.73 17.94 4.52
CA LYS A 45 12.60 18.64 5.49
C LYS A 45 11.85 19.72 6.26
N LYS A 46 11.01 20.49 5.56
CA LYS A 46 10.25 21.61 6.14
C LYS A 46 8.93 21.17 6.79
N ASN A 47 8.53 19.91 6.65
CA ASN A 47 7.22 19.41 7.03
C ASN A 47 6.11 20.37 6.57
N THR A 48 5.99 20.62 5.26
CA THR A 48 5.04 21.59 4.74
C THR A 48 3.60 21.07 4.81
N LYS A 49 2.62 21.98 4.72
CA LYS A 49 1.20 21.58 4.58
C LYS A 49 0.99 20.69 3.35
N LEU A 50 1.59 21.04 2.20
CA LEU A 50 1.48 20.26 0.97
C LEU A 50 1.93 18.80 1.17
N PHE A 51 3.07 18.58 1.83
CA PHE A 51 3.56 17.23 2.13
C PHE A 51 2.56 16.43 2.96
N ARG A 52 2.05 17.00 4.05
CA ARG A 52 1.08 16.32 4.91
C ARG A 52 -0.24 16.02 4.19
N GLU A 53 -0.73 16.95 3.39
CA GLU A 53 -1.98 16.76 2.66
C GLU A 53 -1.84 15.74 1.51
N LEU A 54 -0.68 15.66 0.85
CA LEU A 54 -0.41 14.60 -0.14
C LEU A 54 -0.35 13.23 0.51
N ILE A 55 0.27 13.10 1.68
CA ILE A 55 0.27 11.83 2.42
C ILE A 55 -1.16 11.40 2.73
N LYS A 56 -1.97 12.29 3.30
CA LYS A 56 -3.39 11.99 3.60
C LYS A 56 -4.16 11.60 2.34
N PHE A 57 -3.96 12.32 1.25
CA PHE A 57 -4.62 12.04 -0.02
C PHE A 57 -4.29 10.62 -0.52
N TYR A 58 -3.01 10.26 -0.55
CA TYR A 58 -2.61 8.93 -1.00
C TYR A 58 -2.95 7.82 0.00
N ALA A 59 -2.90 8.09 1.31
CA ALA A 59 -3.39 7.15 2.33
C ALA A 59 -4.87 6.82 2.10
N ASN A 60 -5.72 7.83 1.90
CA ASN A 60 -7.13 7.65 1.60
C ASN A 60 -7.35 6.90 0.28
N LEU A 61 -6.55 7.19 -0.75
CA LEU A 61 -6.64 6.49 -2.03
C LEU A 61 -6.27 5.00 -1.89
N VAL A 62 -5.21 4.69 -1.15
CA VAL A 62 -4.79 3.30 -0.88
C VAL A 62 -5.88 2.57 -0.10
N GLN A 63 -6.46 3.19 0.93
CA GLN A 63 -7.57 2.62 1.68
C GLN A 63 -8.77 2.30 0.77
N ILE A 64 -9.22 3.25 -0.05
CA ILE A 64 -10.33 3.05 -0.99
C ILE A 64 -10.04 1.90 -1.96
N ASN A 65 -8.83 1.81 -2.47
CA ASN A 65 -8.44 0.73 -3.38
C ASN A 65 -8.47 -0.63 -2.69
N ILE A 66 -7.97 -0.73 -1.47
CA ILE A 66 -7.96 -1.97 -0.68
C ILE A 66 -9.39 -2.39 -0.33
N GLU A 67 -10.24 -1.47 0.12
CA GLU A 67 -11.67 -1.72 0.33
C GLU A 67 -12.35 -2.22 -0.94
N GLY A 68 -12.07 -1.58 -2.08
CA GLY A 68 -12.56 -1.99 -3.38
C GLY A 68 -12.15 -3.42 -3.75
N LEU A 69 -10.90 -3.79 -3.49
CA LEU A 69 -10.37 -5.14 -3.73
C LEU A 69 -11.00 -6.18 -2.80
N ILE A 70 -11.13 -5.89 -1.50
CA ILE A 70 -11.79 -6.76 -0.53
C ILE A 70 -13.25 -7.01 -0.97
N ASN A 71 -13.97 -5.94 -1.29
CA ASN A 71 -15.37 -6.01 -1.71
C ASN A 71 -15.54 -6.76 -3.04
N ALA A 72 -14.65 -6.51 -4.01
CA ALA A 72 -14.69 -7.19 -5.31
C ALA A 72 -14.40 -8.69 -5.18
N THR A 73 -13.53 -9.08 -4.24
CA THR A 73 -13.18 -10.49 -3.99
C THR A 73 -14.12 -11.19 -3.01
N GLY A 74 -14.98 -10.45 -2.32
CA GLY A 74 -15.78 -10.98 -1.22
C GLY A 74 -14.92 -11.54 -0.09
N GLY A 75 -13.75 -10.92 0.16
CA GLY A 75 -12.80 -11.35 1.21
C GLY A 75 -12.05 -12.64 0.90
N LYS A 76 -12.06 -13.14 -0.34
CA LYS A 76 -11.44 -14.42 -0.71
C LYS A 76 -9.97 -14.35 -1.11
N GLY A 77 -9.39 -13.16 -1.27
CA GLY A 77 -7.96 -13.07 -1.55
C GLY A 77 -7.15 -13.40 -0.30
N LYS A 78 -6.02 -14.11 -0.45
CA LYS A 78 -5.18 -14.47 0.70
C LYS A 78 -4.25 -13.33 1.12
N ILE A 79 -3.67 -12.64 0.14
CA ILE A 79 -2.61 -11.65 0.35
C ILE A 79 -2.92 -10.38 -0.44
N ILE A 80 -2.76 -9.24 0.21
CA ILE A 80 -2.66 -7.92 -0.43
C ILE A 80 -1.22 -7.44 -0.26
N ASN A 81 -0.52 -7.34 -1.39
CA ASN A 81 0.84 -6.85 -1.45
C ASN A 81 0.83 -5.34 -1.73
N ILE A 82 1.47 -4.57 -0.85
CA ILE A 82 1.60 -3.12 -0.94
C ILE A 82 3.04 -2.80 -1.34
N LEU A 83 3.21 -2.16 -2.49
CA LEU A 83 4.54 -1.82 -3.03
C LEU A 83 4.94 -0.41 -2.59
N ASP A 84 5.85 -0.29 -1.63
CA ASP A 84 6.30 1.00 -1.10
C ASP A 84 7.83 1.02 -0.94
N ASP A 85 8.54 1.52 -1.95
CA ASP A 85 10.01 1.50 -1.96
C ASP A 85 10.57 2.59 -1.04
N VAL A 86 10.92 2.18 0.18
CA VAL A 86 11.44 3.04 1.25
C VAL A 86 12.95 2.91 1.44
N ALA A 87 13.62 2.09 0.62
CA ALA A 87 15.07 1.92 0.63
C ALA A 87 15.69 1.97 -0.78
N TYR A 88 16.97 2.33 -0.82
CA TYR A 88 17.77 2.47 -2.03
C TYR A 88 19.26 2.36 -1.68
N LYS A 89 19.99 1.41 -2.31
CA LYS A 89 21.44 1.22 -2.12
C LYS A 89 21.82 1.05 -0.64
N ASP A 90 21.30 0.00 -0.01
CA ASP A 90 21.52 -0.32 1.41
C ASP A 90 21.10 0.76 2.42
N ARG A 91 20.32 1.77 1.99
CA ARG A 91 19.94 2.91 2.84
C ARG A 91 18.46 3.19 2.75
N SER A 92 17.86 3.54 3.88
CA SER A 92 16.47 4.03 3.84
C SER A 92 16.41 5.44 3.26
N MET A 93 15.42 5.67 2.40
CA MET A 93 15.10 6.99 1.84
C MET A 93 14.44 7.92 2.86
N ILE A 94 13.99 7.38 3.99
CA ILE A 94 13.31 8.11 5.06
C ILE A 94 13.86 7.67 6.42
N SER A 95 14.08 8.60 7.34
CA SER A 95 14.49 8.23 8.70
C SER A 95 13.36 7.44 9.41
N PRO A 96 13.67 6.41 10.22
CA PRO A 96 12.66 5.65 10.95
C PRO A 96 11.70 6.53 11.77
N LYS A 97 12.23 7.55 12.45
CA LYS A 97 11.42 8.52 13.21
C LYS A 97 10.36 9.22 12.35
N ARG A 98 10.71 9.59 11.12
CA ARG A 98 9.78 10.26 10.20
C ARG A 98 8.80 9.29 9.57
N TRP A 99 9.21 8.05 9.34
CA TRP A 99 8.29 6.98 8.95
C TRP A 99 7.22 6.75 10.01
N GLU A 100 7.62 6.61 11.27
CA GLU A 100 6.73 6.42 12.41
C GLU A 100 5.71 7.55 12.59
N THR A 101 6.12 8.81 12.34
CA THR A 101 5.21 9.95 12.49
C THR A 101 4.34 10.19 11.28
N ASP A 102 4.91 10.07 10.07
CA ASP A 102 4.28 10.58 8.87
C ASP A 102 3.47 9.50 8.13
N PHE A 103 3.89 8.23 8.18
CA PHE A 103 3.32 7.15 7.35
C PHE A 103 2.72 5.99 8.17
N MET A 104 3.40 5.58 9.25
CA MET A 104 3.01 4.42 10.06
C MET A 104 1.55 4.45 10.57
N PRO A 105 0.95 5.61 10.97
CA PRO A 105 -0.43 5.64 11.41
C PRO A 105 -1.40 5.12 10.34
N TYR A 106 -1.22 5.55 9.09
CA TYR A 106 -2.06 5.11 7.98
C TYR A 106 -1.84 3.63 7.65
N TYR A 107 -0.60 3.15 7.73
CA TYR A 107 -0.32 1.72 7.53
C TYR A 107 -0.92 0.82 8.60
N LYS A 108 -1.04 1.29 9.85
CA LYS A 108 -1.75 0.56 10.90
C LYS A 108 -3.25 0.45 10.60
N GLU A 109 -3.86 1.54 10.13
CA GLU A 109 -5.27 1.54 9.72
C GLU A 109 -5.50 0.60 8.53
N ILE A 110 -4.66 0.70 7.50
CA ILE A 110 -4.70 -0.17 6.32
C ILE A 110 -4.51 -1.64 6.72
N ASN A 111 -3.53 -1.97 7.56
CA ASN A 111 -3.30 -3.34 7.99
C ASN A 111 -4.49 -3.90 8.79
N SER A 112 -5.12 -3.07 9.63
CA SER A 112 -6.33 -3.48 10.37
C SER A 112 -7.46 -3.83 9.40
N LEU A 113 -7.69 -2.99 8.40
CA LEU A 113 -8.71 -3.21 7.37
C LEU A 113 -8.50 -4.51 6.57
N ILE A 114 -7.25 -4.83 6.24
CA ILE A 114 -6.89 -6.08 5.54
C ILE A 114 -7.09 -7.29 6.48
N SER A 115 -6.65 -7.18 7.73
CA SER A 115 -6.78 -8.25 8.73
C SER A 115 -8.23 -8.54 9.09
N ASP A 116 -9.08 -7.51 9.21
CA ASP A 116 -10.52 -7.65 9.48
C ASP A 116 -11.26 -8.40 8.36
N ALA A 117 -10.71 -8.36 7.14
CA ALA A 117 -11.18 -9.14 6.00
C ALA A 117 -10.63 -10.58 5.95
N ASN A 118 -9.91 -11.02 6.99
CA ASN A 118 -9.17 -12.30 7.06
C ASN A 118 -8.12 -12.46 5.96
N MET A 119 -7.55 -11.35 5.51
CA MET A 119 -6.46 -11.33 4.52
C MET A 119 -5.14 -10.97 5.20
N ILE A 120 -4.03 -11.22 4.51
CA ILE A 120 -2.67 -10.91 4.99
C ILE A 120 -2.14 -9.70 4.23
N SER A 121 -1.69 -8.67 4.95
CA SER A 121 -0.93 -7.59 4.34
C SER A 121 0.53 -8.02 4.15
N GLN A 122 1.09 -7.80 2.96
CA GLN A 122 2.52 -7.88 2.71
C GLN A 122 2.97 -6.49 2.27
N ILE A 123 3.99 -5.92 2.92
CA ILE A 123 4.60 -4.67 2.46
C ILE A 123 5.93 -5.04 1.80
N HIS A 124 6.06 -4.65 0.54
CA HIS A 124 7.28 -4.80 -0.24
C HIS A 124 8.00 -3.45 -0.31
N THR A 125 9.32 -3.49 -0.16
CA THR A 125 10.23 -2.38 -0.45
C THR A 125 11.46 -2.95 -1.14
N ASP A 126 11.89 -2.32 -2.22
CA ASP A 126 13.23 -2.54 -2.76
C ASP A 126 14.29 -1.94 -1.82
N GLY A 127 15.47 -2.55 -1.76
CA GLY A 127 16.49 -2.17 -0.76
C GLY A 127 17.84 -2.88 -0.82
N ASP A 128 18.18 -3.53 -1.94
CA ASP A 128 19.56 -3.95 -2.22
C ASP A 128 20.47 -2.74 -2.51
#